data_AF-A0A7X9DDF3-F1
#
_entry.id   AF-A0A7X9DDF3-F1
#
_cell.length_a   1.000
_cell.length_b   1.000
_cell.length_c   1.000
_cell.angle_alpha   90.00
_cell.angle_beta   90.00
_cell.angle_gamma   90.00
#
_symmetry.space_group_name_H-M   'P 1'
#
loop_
_entity.id
_entity.type
_entity.pdbx_description
1 polymer ?
#
loop_
_entity_poly.entity_id
_entity_poly.type
_entity_poly.pdbx_seq_one_letter_code
_entity_poly.pdbx_strand_id
1 'polypeptide(L)' 'MKTVKKLITLDQSLANDLELVAKSLNKTQREVIELALDFYFDYTDGIIADKITDDIKKGTMKVYSSKEVYKKLGIDFEG' A
#
# COMPACT_ATOMS: atom_id res chain seq x y z
N MET A 1 14.52 -11.89 1.00
CA MET A 1 14.28 -10.45 0.75
C MET A 1 15.20 -9.63 1.64
N LYS A 2 15.61 -8.43 1.22
CA LYS A 2 16.36 -7.51 2.09
C LYS A 2 15.39 -6.91 3.12
N THR A 3 15.73 -6.96 4.40
CA THR A 3 14.91 -6.39 5.48
C THR A 3 15.50 -5.06 5.93
N VAL A 4 14.62 -4.10 6.27
CA VAL A 4 15.00 -2.79 6.80
C VAL A 4 14.41 -2.67 8.20
N LYS A 5 15.25 -2.39 9.21
CA LYS A 5 14.77 -2.19 10.58
C LYS A 5 14.04 -0.86 10.71
N LYS A 6 12.92 -0.89 11.43
CA LYS A 6 12.15 0.29 11.84
C LYS A 6 11.97 0.24 13.34
N LEU A 7 12.24 1.36 14.03
CA LEU A 7 11.84 1.55 15.41
C LEU A 7 10.47 2.23 15.40
N ILE A 8 9.54 1.68 16.16
CA ILE A 8 8.20 2.23 16.38
C ILE A 8 7.93 2.26 17.88
N THR A 9 7.19 3.28 18.33
CA THR A 9 6.68 3.37 19.69
C THR A 9 5.19 3.04 19.64
N LEU A 10 4.75 2.15 20.52
CA LEU A 10 3.35 1.75 20.63
C LEU A 10 2.85 2.09 22.04
N ASP A 11 1.55 2.32 22.15
CA ASP A 11 0.90 2.33 23.45
C ASP A 11 1.12 0.98 24.17
N GLN A 12 1.24 1.01 25.49
CA GLN A 12 1.54 -0.19 26.28
C GLN A 12 0.45 -1.26 26.14
N SER A 13 -0.83 -0.90 26.10
CA SER A 13 -1.90 -1.88 25.95
C SER A 13 -1.83 -2.54 24.58
N LEU A 14 -1.59 -1.76 23.53
CA LEU A 14 -1.44 -2.26 22.17
C LEU A 14 -0.22 -3.18 22.02
N ALA A 15 0.90 -2.85 22.68
CA ALA A 15 2.09 -3.70 22.68
C ALA A 15 1.82 -5.06 23.36
N ASN A 16 1.06 -5.06 24.46
CA ASN A 16 0.66 -6.30 25.14
C ASN A 16 -0.30 -7.13 24.27
N ASP A 17 -1.27 -6.50 23.62
CA ASP A 17 -2.20 -7.17 22.71
C ASP A 17 -1.46 -7.80 21.52
N LEU A 18 -0.50 -7.06 20.94
CA LEU A 18 0.35 -7.57 19.87
C LEU A 18 1.14 -8.82 20.33
N GLU A 19 1.69 -8.80 21.53
CA GLU A 19 2.38 -9.96 22.09
C GLU A 19 1.45 -11.16 22.27
N LEU A 20 0.24 -10.94 22.79
CA LEU A 20 -0.76 -11.99 23.01
C LEU A 20 -1.24 -12.60 21.68
N VAL A 21 -1.50 -11.77 20.68
CA VAL A 21 -1.88 -12.21 19.32
C VAL A 21 -0.74 -13.01 18.69
N ALA A 22 0.49 -12.49 18.75
CA ALA A 22 1.66 -13.16 18.20
C ALA A 22 1.86 -14.57 18.81
N LYS A 23 1.76 -14.69 20.15
CA LYS A 23 1.80 -15.99 20.84
C LYS A 23 0.68 -16.91 20.40
N SER A 24 -0.55 -16.41 20.34
CA SER A 24 -1.75 -17.20 19.98
C SER A 24 -1.67 -17.74 18.55
N LEU A 25 -1.04 -17.00 17.64
CA LEU A 25 -0.85 -17.39 16.25
C LEU A 25 0.46 -18.17 15.99
N ASN A 26 1.26 -18.41 17.03
CA ASN A 26 2.61 -18.96 16.93
C ASN A 26 3.48 -18.22 15.88
N LYS A 27 3.46 -16.89 15.94
CA LYS A 27 4.20 -15.98 15.07
C LYS A 27 5.03 -15.01 15.89
N THR A 28 6.03 -14.41 15.26
CA THR A 28 6.73 -13.25 15.83
C THR A 28 5.86 -12.00 15.72
N GLN A 29 6.04 -11.05 16.65
CA GLN A 29 5.35 -9.75 16.57
C GLN A 29 5.64 -9.03 15.23
N ARG A 30 6.86 -9.20 14.69
CA ARG A 30 7.24 -8.70 13.36
C ARG A 30 6.33 -9.23 12.26
N GLU A 31 6.08 -10.55 12.23
CA GLU A 31 5.23 -11.15 11.19
C GLU A 31 3.77 -10.70 11.33
N VAL A 32 3.28 -10.50 12.55
CA VAL A 32 1.93 -9.96 12.77
C VAL A 32 1.84 -8.52 12.26
N ILE A 33 2.84 -7.68 12.54
CA ILE A 33 2.90 -6.30 12.03
C ILE A 33 2.98 -6.30 10.49
N GLU A 34 3.82 -7.14 9.89
CA GLU A 34 3.93 -7.24 8.43
C GLU A 34 2.59 -7.62 7.80
N LEU A 35 1.93 -8.67 8.29
CA LEU A 35 0.62 -9.10 7.78
C LEU A 35 -0.46 -8.01 7.95
N ALA A 36 -0.45 -7.30 9.08
CA ALA A 36 -1.40 -6.23 9.33
C ALA A 36 -1.18 -5.03 8.39
N LEU A 37 0.09 -4.67 8.13
CA LEU A 37 0.43 -3.61 7.20
C LEU A 37 0.09 -3.98 5.76
N ASP A 38 0.40 -5.20 5.33
CA ASP A 38 0.05 -5.69 3.99
C ASP A 38 -1.47 -5.62 3.77
N PHE A 39 -2.25 -6.14 4.72
CA PHE A 39 -3.72 -6.08 4.65
C PHE A 39 -4.24 -4.64 4.62
N TYR A 40 -3.68 -3.77 5.46
CA TYR A 40 -4.11 -2.37 5.50
C TYR A 40 -3.77 -1.65 4.18
N PHE A 41 -2.58 -1.92 3.61
CA PHE A 41 -2.17 -1.32 2.34
C PHE A 41 -3.04 -1.79 1.17
N ASP A 42 -3.31 -3.09 1.06
CA ASP A 42 -4.22 -3.63 0.03
C ASP A 42 -5.60 -2.96 0.10
N TYR A 43 -6.13 -2.79 1.31
CA TYR A 43 -7.40 -2.09 1.52
C TYR A 43 -7.33 -0.61 1.12
N THR A 44 -6.27 0.10 1.55
CA THR A 44 -6.13 1.52 1.22
C THR A 44 -5.86 1.77 -0.26
N ASP A 45 -5.18 0.84 -0.95
CA ASP A 45 -4.97 0.91 -2.39
C ASP A 45 -6.30 0.91 -3.14
N GLY A 46 -7.28 0.11 -2.68
CA GLY A 46 -8.65 0.14 -3.20
C GLY A 46 -9.31 1.52 -3.04
N ILE A 47 -9.25 2.11 -1.85
CA ILE A 47 -9.80 3.45 -1.58
C ILE A 47 -9.13 4.52 -2.46
N ILE A 48 -7.81 4.44 -2.61
CA ILE A 48 -7.05 5.37 -3.44
C ILE A 48 -7.46 5.22 -4.91
N ALA A 49 -7.61 3.99 -5.40
CA ALA A 49 -8.06 3.71 -6.77
C ALA A 49 -9.48 4.25 -7.04
N ASP A 50 -10.40 4.10 -6.08
CA ASP A 50 -11.75 4.66 -6.18
C ASP A 50 -11.71 6.19 -6.26
N LYS A 51 -10.91 6.83 -5.41
CA LYS A 51 -10.74 8.29 -5.43
C LYS A 51 -10.18 8.78 -6.76
N ILE A 52 -9.14 8.12 -7.27
CA ILE A 52 -8.55 8.42 -8.59
C ILE A 52 -9.62 8.28 -9.69
N THR A 53 -10.40 7.20 -9.65
CA THR A 53 -11.47 6.95 -10.62
C THR A 53 -12.52 8.05 -10.60
N ASP A 54 -12.91 8.51 -9.41
CA ASP A 54 -13.88 9.59 -9.25
C ASP A 54 -13.34 10.94 -9.72
N ASP A 55 -12.07 11.25 -9.46
CA ASP A 55 -11.43 12.47 -9.92
C ASP A 55 -11.31 12.51 -11.46
N ILE A 56 -11.07 11.35 -12.09
CA ILE A 56 -11.13 11.20 -13.55
C ILE A 56 -12.54 11.48 -14.06
N LYS A 57 -13.58 10.87 -13.45
CA LYS A 57 -14.98 11.08 -13.85
C LYS A 57 -15.42 12.55 -13.71
N LYS A 58 -14.96 13.23 -12.66
CA LYS A 58 -15.26 14.65 -12.40
C LYS A 58 -14.44 15.60 -13.28
N GLY A 59 -13.48 15.09 -14.06
CA GLY A 59 -12.60 15.90 -14.90
C GLY A 59 -11.59 16.74 -14.11
N THR A 60 -11.43 16.49 -12.81
CA THR A 60 -10.46 17.18 -11.95
C THR A 60 -9.07 16.56 -12.07
N MET A 61 -8.95 15.36 -12.63
CA MET A 61 -7.70 14.70 -12.96
C MET A 61 -7.52 14.55 -14.47
N LYS A 62 -6.37 14.99 -14.99
CA LYS A 62 -6.04 14.88 -16.40
C LYS A 62 -5.52 13.48 -16.71
N VAL A 63 -6.26 12.74 -17.53
CA VAL A 63 -5.83 11.45 -18.06
C VAL A 63 -5.07 11.67 -19.37
N TYR A 64 -3.98 10.94 -19.56
CA TYR A 64 -3.23 10.93 -20.81
C TYR A 64 -3.40 9.58 -21.48
N SER A 65 -3.57 9.57 -22.80
CA SER A 65 -3.55 8.31 -23.54
C SER A 65 -2.15 7.71 -23.54
N SER A 66 -2.06 6.38 -23.63
CA SER A 66 -0.80 5.64 -23.69
C SER A 66 0.11 6.18 -24.81
N LYS A 67 -0.49 6.48 -25.97
CA LYS A 67 0.20 7.07 -27.14
C LYS A 67 0.85 8.42 -26.83
N GLU A 68 0.17 9.30 -26.09
CA GLU A 68 0.73 10.59 -25.68
C GLU A 68 1.87 10.44 -24.68
N VAL A 69 1.75 9.48 -23.76
CA VAL A 69 2.80 9.18 -22.77
C VAL A 69 4.04 8.60 -23.46
N TYR A 70 3.89 7.62 -24.34
CA TYR A 70 5.00 7.01 -25.08
C TYR A 70 5.71 8.02 -25.97
N LYS A 71 4.96 8.87 -26.70
CA LYS A 71 5.55 9.97 -27.49
C LYS A 71 6.37 10.93 -26.62
N LYS A 72 5.92 11.26 -25.42
CA LYS A 72 6.68 12.13 -24.49
C LYS A 72 7.94 11.46 -23.93
N LEU A 73 7.91 10.15 -23.75
CA LEU A 73 9.04 9.38 -23.21
C LEU A 73 10.03 8.94 -24.29
N GLY A 74 9.77 9.25 -25.57
CA GLY A 74 10.63 8.83 -26.69
C GLY A 74 10.59 7.32 -26.93
N ILE A 75 9.48 6.66 -26.57
CA ILE A 75 9.26 5.23 -26.79
C ILE A 75 8.44 5.10 -28.08
N ASP A 76 9.01 4.48 -29.11
CA ASP A 76 8.26 4.12 -30.30
C ASP A 76 7.35 2.93 -29.99
N PHE A 77 6.04 3.16 -30.11
CA PHE A 77 5.00 2.17 -29.86
C PHE A 77 4.35 1.80 -31.19
N GLU A 78 4.64 0.60 -31.72
CA GLU A 78 4.01 0.04 -32.92
C GLU A 78 2.79 -0.83 -32.58
N GLY A 79 1.82 -0.26 -31.85
CA GLY A 79 0.56 -0.91 -31.46
C GLY A 79 -0.65 -0.03 -31.70
#